data_AF-A0A851DCP0-F1
#
_entry.id   AF-A0A851DCP0-F1
#
_cell.length_a   1.000
_cell.length_b   1.000
_cell.length_c   1.000
_cell.angle_alpha   90.00
_cell.angle_beta   90.00
_cell.angle_gamma   90.00
#
_symmetry.space_group_name_H-M   'P 1'
#
loop_
_entity.id
_entity.type
_entity.pdbx_description
1 polymer ?
#
loop_
_entity_poly.entity_id
_entity_poly.type
_entity_poly.pdbx_seq_one_letter_code
_entity_poly.pdbx_strand_id
1 'polypeptide(L)'
;MDIEKVKGFCQVVVANKVREGIAHLIQSCGLGGMKHNTVVLGWPYGWRQSEDPRSWKTFIGPNLSISTTGANTLLTYIPVLPFNHERYNEGNIDVWWIVHDGGMLMLLPFLLKQHKVWRKCKMRIFTVAQMDDNSIQMKKDLATFLYQLRIEAEVEVVEMHNSDISAYTYERTLMMEQRSQMLRQMRLTKTEREREV
;
A
#
# COMPACT_ATOMS: atom_id res chain seq x y z
N MET A 1 7.13 -9.32 21.58
CA MET A 1 7.63 -8.10 20.91
C MET A 1 9.13 -7.98 21.01
N ASP A 2 9.72 -8.20 22.19
CA ASP A 2 11.18 -8.08 22.39
C ASP A 2 12.02 -9.07 21.56
N ILE A 3 11.56 -10.32 21.41
CA ILE A 3 12.22 -11.34 20.58
C ILE A 3 12.38 -10.86 19.14
N GLU A 4 11.33 -10.27 18.57
CA GLU A 4 11.33 -9.73 17.21
C GLU A 4 11.88 -8.29 17.11
N LYS A 5 12.42 -7.76 18.22
CA LYS A 5 13.01 -6.42 18.31
C LYS A 5 12.05 -5.29 17.92
N VAL A 6 10.75 -5.48 18.15
CA VAL A 6 9.72 -4.46 17.90
C VAL A 6 9.57 -3.59 19.15
N LYS A 7 9.88 -2.30 19.03
CA LYS A 7 9.61 -1.30 20.08
C LYS A 7 8.19 -0.77 19.89
N GLY A 8 7.35 -0.92 20.90
CA GLY A 8 5.97 -0.46 20.83
C GLY A 8 5.18 -0.77 22.08
N PHE A 9 3.87 -0.58 21.97
CA PHE A 9 2.91 -0.82 23.05
C PHE A 9 2.03 -2.03 22.71
N CYS A 10 1.59 -2.74 23.74
CA CYS A 10 0.59 -3.79 23.60
C CYS A 10 -0.77 -3.27 24.05
N GLN A 11 -1.79 -3.50 23.24
CA GLN A 11 -3.17 -3.23 23.62
C GLN A 11 -4.01 -4.47 23.29
N VAL A 12 -4.78 -4.92 24.27
CA VAL A 12 -5.66 -6.09 24.17
C VAL A 12 -7.07 -5.64 24.51
N VAL A 13 -8.04 -6.08 23.70
CA VAL A 13 -9.47 -5.83 23.95
C VAL A 13 -10.21 -7.16 24.06
N VAL A 14 -11.15 -7.23 25.00
CA VAL A 14 -12.08 -8.34 25.12
C VAL A 14 -13.44 -7.86 24.60
N ALA A 15 -14.01 -8.58 23.64
CA ALA A 15 -15.29 -8.23 23.03
C ALA A 15 -16.11 -9.49 22.76
N ASN A 16 -17.43 -9.36 22.74
CA ASN A 16 -18.35 -10.46 22.45
C ASN A 16 -18.20 -11.00 21.02
N LYS A 17 -17.75 -10.15 20.09
CA LYS A 17 -17.47 -10.53 18.70
C LYS A 17 -16.14 -9.95 18.26
N VAL A 18 -15.36 -10.77 17.56
CA VAL A 18 -14.04 -10.41 17.04
C VAL A 18 -14.10 -9.15 16.16
N ARG A 19 -15.08 -9.07 15.27
CA ARG A 19 -15.28 -7.91 14.38
C ARG A 19 -15.47 -6.59 15.14
N GLU A 20 -16.26 -6.62 16.21
CA GLU A 20 -16.51 -5.43 17.06
C GLU A 20 -15.23 -5.04 17.80
N GLY A 21 -14.50 -6.02 18.35
CA GLY A 21 -13.19 -5.80 18.98
C GLY A 21 -12.16 -5.16 18.04
N ILE A 22 -12.05 -5.64 16.81
CA ILE A 22 -11.15 -5.07 15.80
C ILE A 22 -11.53 -3.62 15.48
N ALA A 23 -12.83 -3.34 15.28
CA ALA A 23 -13.30 -1.99 15.01
C ALA A 23 -12.99 -1.03 16.17
N HIS A 24 -13.20 -1.47 17.42
CA HIS A 24 -12.85 -0.67 18.60
C HIS A 24 -11.35 -0.37 18.67
N LEU A 25 -10.47 -1.35 18.40
CA LEU A 25 -9.02 -1.12 18.36
C LEU A 25 -8.66 -0.09 17.30
N ILE A 26 -9.18 -0.22 16.07
CA ILE A 26 -8.86 0.71 14.99
C ILE A 26 -9.29 2.15 15.34
N GLN A 27 -10.44 2.34 15.99
CA GLN A 27 -10.95 3.68 16.29
C GLN A 27 -10.35 4.30 17.55
N SER A 28 -9.98 3.49 18.55
CA SER A 28 -9.60 3.98 19.89
C SER A 28 -8.13 3.81 20.25
N CYS A 29 -7.34 3.03 19.48
CA CYS A 29 -5.90 2.90 19.73
C CYS A 29 -5.17 4.23 19.53
N GLY A 30 -4.38 4.61 20.52
CA GLY A 30 -3.60 5.86 20.54
C GLY A 30 -3.95 6.75 21.73
N LEU A 31 -3.17 7.81 21.92
CA LEU A 31 -3.40 8.79 22.98
C LEU A 31 -3.23 10.21 22.41
N GLY A 32 -4.31 10.99 22.46
CA GLY A 32 -4.32 12.35 21.90
C GLY A 32 -3.98 12.38 20.41
N GLY A 33 -2.93 13.10 20.04
CA GLY A 33 -2.41 13.17 18.66
C GLY A 33 -1.59 11.96 18.23
N MET A 34 -1.13 11.12 19.16
CA MET A 34 -0.41 9.88 18.83
C MET A 34 -1.41 8.77 18.49
N LYS A 35 -1.79 8.72 17.21
CA LYS A 35 -2.66 7.68 16.65
C LYS A 35 -1.92 6.90 15.57
N HIS A 36 -2.34 5.66 15.35
CA HIS A 36 -1.82 4.88 14.22
C HIS A 36 -2.29 5.50 12.91
N ASN A 37 -1.47 5.37 11.87
CA ASN A 37 -1.76 5.84 10.51
C ASN A 37 -1.86 4.69 9.50
N THR A 38 -1.55 3.46 9.93
CA THR A 38 -1.53 2.28 9.08
C THR A 38 -1.91 1.06 9.91
N VAL A 39 -2.90 0.32 9.41
CA VAL A 39 -3.35 -0.94 9.98
C VAL A 39 -2.79 -2.07 9.11
N VAL A 40 -2.00 -2.95 9.74
CA VAL A 40 -1.40 -4.11 9.06
C VAL A 40 -2.19 -5.36 9.45
N LEU A 41 -2.69 -6.10 8.47
CA LEU A 41 -3.46 -7.33 8.67
C LEU A 41 -2.85 -8.49 7.89
N GLY A 42 -2.98 -9.70 8.45
CA GLY A 42 -2.67 -10.94 7.74
C GLY A 42 -3.81 -11.34 6.80
N TRP A 43 -3.47 -11.92 5.66
CA TRP A 43 -4.44 -12.49 4.73
C TRP A 43 -5.20 -13.66 5.39
N PRO A 44 -6.54 -13.77 5.21
CA PRO A 44 -7.31 -14.87 5.79
C PRO A 44 -6.96 -16.18 5.07
N TYR A 45 -6.26 -17.10 5.74
CA TYR A 45 -5.97 -18.43 5.19
C TYR A 45 -7.22 -19.31 5.20
N GLY A 46 -7.34 -20.23 4.25
CA GLY A 46 -8.39 -21.24 4.29
C GLY A 46 -9.81 -20.74 3.99
N TRP A 47 -9.98 -19.45 3.66
CA TRP A 47 -11.32 -18.83 3.56
C TRP A 47 -12.19 -19.43 2.47
N ARG A 48 -11.60 -20.00 1.41
CA ARG A 48 -12.32 -20.69 0.34
C ARG A 48 -12.72 -22.12 0.71
N GLN A 49 -11.96 -22.74 1.62
CA GLN A 49 -12.20 -24.10 2.09
C GLN A 49 -13.17 -24.15 3.27
N SER A 50 -13.34 -23.01 3.96
CA SER A 50 -14.29 -22.87 5.06
C SER A 50 -15.71 -22.70 4.53
N GLU A 51 -16.62 -23.58 4.96
CA GLU A 51 -18.06 -23.40 4.71
C GLU A 51 -18.64 -22.22 5.51
N ASP A 52 -17.99 -21.80 6.61
CA ASP A 52 -18.43 -20.66 7.41
C ASP A 52 -18.13 -19.32 6.69
N PRO A 53 -19.16 -18.52 6.32
CA PRO A 53 -18.96 -17.21 5.70
C PRO A 53 -18.31 -16.19 6.64
N ARG A 54 -18.27 -16.43 7.95
CA ARG A 54 -17.62 -15.53 8.91
C ARG A 54 -16.12 -15.42 8.68
N SER A 55 -15.48 -16.46 8.13
CA SER A 55 -14.04 -16.52 7.85
C SER A 55 -13.55 -15.34 7.00
N TRP A 56 -14.19 -15.08 5.85
CA TRP A 56 -13.87 -13.96 4.97
C TRP A 56 -14.61 -12.68 5.33
N LYS A 57 -15.85 -12.76 5.87
CA LYS A 57 -16.60 -11.56 6.27
C LYS A 57 -15.94 -10.79 7.42
N THR A 58 -15.28 -11.51 8.34
CA THR A 58 -14.52 -10.88 9.43
C THR A 58 -13.29 -10.15 8.92
N PHE A 59 -12.76 -10.52 7.75
CA PHE A 59 -11.66 -9.82 7.09
C PHE A 59 -12.13 -8.56 6.33
N ILE A 60 -13.31 -8.61 5.69
CA ILE A 60 -13.85 -7.44 4.97
C ILE A 60 -14.34 -6.35 5.93
N GLY A 61 -14.99 -6.71 7.04
CA GLY A 61 -15.57 -5.75 7.98
C GLY A 61 -14.61 -4.66 8.49
N PRO A 62 -13.38 -5.01 8.92
CA PRO A 62 -12.36 -4.04 9.32
C PRO A 62 -12.00 -3.02 8.24
N ASN A 63 -11.98 -3.38 6.94
CA ASN A 63 -11.61 -2.44 5.87
C ASN A 63 -12.52 -1.21 5.83
N LEU A 64 -13.82 -1.38 6.13
CA LEU A 64 -14.78 -0.28 6.25
C LEU A 64 -14.49 0.61 7.48
N SER A 65 -14.03 0.01 8.58
CA SER A 65 -13.65 0.78 9.77
C SER A 65 -12.36 1.59 9.53
N ILE A 66 -11.40 1.01 8.81
CA ILE A 66 -10.12 1.66 8.49
C ILE A 66 -10.36 2.87 7.59
N SER A 67 -11.16 2.72 6.53
CA SER A 67 -11.49 3.84 5.62
C SER A 67 -12.15 5.00 6.35
N THR A 68 -13.00 4.72 7.33
CA THR A 68 -13.67 5.76 8.14
C THR A 68 -12.71 6.51 9.06
N THR A 69 -11.62 5.87 9.51
CA THR A 69 -10.60 6.51 10.37
C THR A 69 -9.52 7.28 9.61
N GLY A 70 -9.48 7.17 8.27
CA GLY A 70 -8.44 7.80 7.45
C GLY A 70 -7.05 7.15 7.59
N ALA A 71 -6.97 5.93 8.14
CA ALA A 71 -5.73 5.17 8.20
C ALA A 71 -5.52 4.35 6.91
N ASN A 72 -4.26 4.09 6.58
CA ASN A 72 -3.89 3.21 5.47
C ASN A 72 -4.07 1.74 5.87
N THR A 73 -4.30 0.85 4.89
CA THR A 73 -4.37 -0.60 5.12
C THR A 73 -3.23 -1.30 4.39
N LEU A 74 -2.48 -2.15 5.09
CA LEU A 74 -1.50 -3.06 4.49
C LEU A 74 -1.92 -4.51 4.75
N LEU A 75 -2.11 -5.25 3.66
CA LEU A 75 -2.43 -6.67 3.70
C LEU A 75 -1.17 -7.47 3.43
N THR A 76 -0.85 -8.42 4.32
CA THR A 76 0.39 -9.18 4.28
C THR A 76 0.13 -10.68 4.22
N TYR A 77 0.93 -11.38 3.42
CA TYR A 77 0.95 -12.84 3.39
C TYR A 77 2.11 -13.35 4.25
N ILE A 78 1.79 -13.76 5.49
CA ILE A 78 2.76 -14.00 6.56
C ILE A 78 3.63 -15.26 6.36
N PRO A 79 3.13 -16.43 5.90
CA PRO A 79 3.87 -17.69 5.88
C PRO A 79 5.18 -17.71 5.08
N VAL A 80 5.39 -16.74 4.19
CA VAL A 80 6.55 -16.70 3.28
C VAL A 80 7.53 -15.59 3.68
N LEU A 81 7.26 -14.85 4.76
CA LEU A 81 8.15 -13.78 5.21
C LEU A 81 9.39 -14.36 5.92
N PRO A 82 10.59 -13.84 5.62
CA PRO A 82 11.82 -14.29 6.24
C PRO A 82 11.90 -13.87 7.70
N PHE A 83 12.60 -14.67 8.49
CA PHE A 83 12.93 -14.27 9.85
C PHE A 83 14.05 -13.23 9.89
N ASN A 84 14.17 -12.54 11.03
CA ASN A 84 15.18 -11.50 11.26
C ASN A 84 16.65 -11.95 11.10
N HIS A 85 16.92 -13.25 11.09
CA HIS A 85 18.25 -13.83 10.91
C HIS A 85 18.53 -14.27 9.46
N GLU A 86 17.50 -14.46 8.66
CA GLU A 86 17.57 -14.90 7.26
C GLU A 86 17.80 -13.67 6.38
N ARG A 87 19.01 -13.52 5.85
CA ARG A 87 19.36 -12.39 4.99
C ARG A 87 19.41 -12.85 3.55
N TYR A 88 18.76 -12.10 2.66
CA TYR A 88 18.92 -12.32 1.24
C TYR A 88 20.31 -11.83 0.80
N ASN A 89 21.03 -12.69 0.08
CA ASN A 89 22.30 -12.32 -0.54
C ASN A 89 22.10 -11.59 -1.86
N GLU A 90 21.01 -11.93 -2.56
CA GLU A 90 20.52 -11.35 -3.79
C GLU A 90 19.01 -11.61 -3.85
N GLY A 91 18.30 -10.83 -4.67
CA GLY A 91 16.85 -10.93 -4.82
C GLY A 91 16.27 -9.65 -5.38
N ASN A 92 14.98 -9.69 -5.72
CA ASN A 92 14.27 -8.55 -6.26
C ASN A 92 13.08 -8.19 -5.35
N ILE A 93 12.80 -6.89 -5.23
CA ILE A 93 11.57 -6.34 -4.68
C ILE A 93 10.81 -5.77 -5.86
N ASP A 94 9.75 -6.46 -6.24
CA ASP A 94 8.93 -6.12 -7.40
C ASP A 94 7.70 -5.32 -6.95
N VAL A 95 7.56 -4.12 -7.47
CA VAL A 95 6.48 -3.18 -7.14
C VAL A 95 5.57 -3.05 -8.36
N TRP A 96 4.33 -3.50 -8.23
CA TRP A 96 3.32 -3.34 -9.28
C TRP A 96 2.50 -2.06 -9.04
N TRP A 97 2.88 -1.01 -9.75
CA TRP A 97 2.24 0.30 -9.67
C TRP A 97 1.12 0.41 -10.73
N ILE A 98 -0.04 -0.16 -10.39
CA ILE A 98 -1.22 -0.19 -11.28
C ILE A 98 -2.09 1.06 -11.09
N VAL A 99 -2.15 1.61 -9.87
CA VAL A 99 -2.95 2.80 -9.52
C VAL A 99 -2.10 3.77 -8.71
N HIS A 100 -2.27 5.07 -8.98
CA HIS A 100 -1.60 6.12 -8.21
C HIS A 100 -2.15 6.18 -6.78
N ASP A 101 -1.31 5.84 -5.82
CA ASP A 101 -1.58 5.76 -4.38
C ASP A 101 -0.83 6.85 -3.60
N GLY A 102 -0.47 7.95 -4.27
CA GLY A 102 0.28 9.05 -3.67
C GLY A 102 1.74 8.73 -3.34
N GLY A 103 2.30 7.65 -3.90
CA GLY A 103 3.71 7.27 -3.72
C GLY A 103 3.98 6.35 -2.52
N MET A 104 2.94 5.84 -1.85
CA MET A 104 3.11 4.92 -0.72
C MET A 104 3.77 3.59 -1.16
N LEU A 105 3.41 3.07 -2.33
CA LEU A 105 4.01 1.88 -2.95
C LEU A 105 5.50 2.04 -3.26
N MET A 106 6.00 3.28 -3.37
CA MET A 106 7.42 3.59 -3.54
C MET A 106 8.15 3.71 -2.20
N LEU A 107 7.46 4.26 -1.20
CA LEU A 107 8.00 4.45 0.15
C LEU A 107 8.25 3.12 0.88
N LEU A 108 7.29 2.18 0.79
CA LEU A 108 7.39 0.89 1.47
C LEU A 108 8.65 0.08 1.12
N PRO A 109 8.95 -0.20 -0.16
CA PRO A 109 10.14 -0.95 -0.52
C PRO A 109 11.43 -0.18 -0.24
N PHE A 110 11.40 1.16 -0.33
CA PHE A 110 12.54 2.01 0.07
C PHE A 110 12.87 1.85 1.56
N LEU A 111 11.86 1.90 2.44
CA LEU A 111 12.04 1.67 3.88
C LEU A 111 12.46 0.22 4.17
N LEU A 112 11.89 -0.75 3.46
CA LEU A 112 12.20 -2.16 3.63
C LEU A 112 13.68 -2.46 3.30
N LYS A 113 14.22 -1.85 2.25
CA LYS A 113 15.63 -1.99 1.82
C LYS A 113 16.62 -1.43 2.85
N GLN A 114 16.20 -0.56 3.77
CA GLN A 114 17.06 -0.11 4.88
C GLN A 114 17.33 -1.24 5.89
N HIS A 115 16.46 -2.26 5.95
CA HIS A 115 16.64 -3.39 6.84
C HIS A 115 17.68 -4.40 6.31
N LYS A 116 18.49 -4.95 7.22
CA LYS A 116 19.59 -5.90 6.92
C LYS A 116 19.18 -7.14 6.10
N VAL A 117 17.90 -7.53 6.16
CA VAL A 117 17.35 -8.70 5.44
C VAL A 117 17.22 -8.41 3.94
N TRP A 118 16.79 -7.19 3.59
CA TRP A 118 16.41 -6.81 2.22
C TRP A 118 17.42 -5.86 1.55
N ARG A 119 18.44 -5.41 2.29
CA ARG A 119 19.42 -4.41 1.85
C ARG A 119 20.13 -4.74 0.53
N LYS A 120 20.33 -6.03 0.23
CA LYS A 120 20.97 -6.48 -1.01
C LYS A 120 19.99 -6.74 -2.15
N CYS A 121 18.69 -6.60 -1.92
CA CYS A 121 17.70 -6.80 -2.97
C CYS A 121 17.67 -5.60 -3.92
N LYS A 122 17.53 -5.89 -5.22
CA LYS A 122 17.29 -4.88 -6.26
C LYS A 122 15.82 -4.52 -6.28
N MET A 123 15.50 -3.29 -6.66
CA MET A 123 14.11 -2.85 -6.75
C MET A 123 13.71 -2.72 -8.22
N ARG A 124 12.54 -3.27 -8.56
CA ARG A 124 11.96 -3.19 -9.90
C ARG A 124 10.53 -2.67 -9.79
N ILE A 125 10.20 -1.69 -10.62
CA ILE A 125 8.89 -1.04 -10.63
C ILE A 125 8.24 -1.33 -11.98
N PHE A 126 7.08 -1.97 -11.92
CA PHE A 126 6.24 -2.30 -13.05
C PHE A 126 5.06 -1.33 -13.06
N THR A 127 4.96 -0.48 -14.07
CA THR A 127 3.79 0.37 -14.29
C THR A 127 2.98 -0.16 -15.46
N VAL A 128 1.67 -0.01 -15.40
CA VAL A 128 0.77 -0.49 -16.46
C VAL A 128 0.38 0.67 -17.37
N ALA A 129 0.58 0.49 -18.68
CA ALA A 129 0.14 1.42 -19.71
C ALA A 129 -1.02 0.82 -20.53
N GLN A 130 -1.96 1.66 -20.94
CA GLN A 130 -3.00 1.28 -21.90
C GLN A 130 -2.45 1.39 -23.33
N MET A 131 -3.12 0.73 -24.29
CA MET A 131 -2.72 0.77 -25.71
C MET A 131 -2.67 2.18 -26.30
N ASP A 132 -3.43 3.10 -25.72
CA ASP A 132 -3.56 4.48 -26.18
C ASP A 132 -2.50 5.40 -25.51
N ASP A 133 -1.79 4.90 -24.50
CA ASP A 133 -0.79 5.63 -23.75
C ASP A 133 0.59 5.60 -24.43
N ASN A 134 1.37 6.67 -24.23
CA ASN A 134 2.76 6.69 -24.66
C ASN A 134 3.66 6.00 -23.61
N SER A 135 3.84 4.69 -23.76
CA SER A 135 4.66 3.86 -22.86
C SER A 135 6.11 4.32 -22.75
N ILE A 136 6.69 4.84 -23.84
CA ILE A 136 8.07 5.37 -23.86
C ILE A 136 8.20 6.62 -22.99
N GLN A 137 7.28 7.57 -23.15
CA GLN A 137 7.28 8.80 -22.38
C GLN A 137 7.04 8.52 -20.89
N MET A 138 6.08 7.64 -20.58
CA MET A 138 5.78 7.21 -19.21
C MET A 138 7.00 6.59 -18.52
N LYS A 139 7.75 5.74 -19.22
CA LYS A 139 9.01 5.16 -18.71
C LYS A 139 10.04 6.23 -18.37
N LYS A 140 10.20 7.22 -19.27
CA LYS A 140 11.18 8.31 -19.10
C LYS A 140 10.82 9.22 -17.94
N ASP A 141 9.55 9.56 -17.79
CA ASP A 141 9.07 10.43 -16.73
C ASP A 141 9.22 9.74 -15.37
N LEU A 142 8.86 8.45 -15.28
CA LEU A 142 9.03 7.68 -14.05
C LEU A 142 10.50 7.49 -13.67
N ALA A 143 11.39 7.25 -14.64
CA ALA A 143 12.83 7.19 -14.39
C ALA A 143 13.39 8.54 -13.91
N THR A 144 12.92 9.65 -14.48
CA THR A 144 13.30 11.00 -14.06
C THR A 144 12.82 11.29 -12.63
N PHE A 145 11.59 10.91 -12.31
CA PHE A 145 11.00 11.05 -10.98
C PHE A 145 11.78 10.26 -9.91
N LEU A 146 12.11 9.01 -10.19
CA LEU A 146 12.95 8.17 -9.33
C LEU A 146 14.33 8.78 -9.08
N TYR A 147 14.96 9.31 -10.13
CA TYR A 147 16.24 9.98 -10.03
C TYR A 147 16.18 11.19 -9.11
N GLN A 148 15.14 12.02 -9.21
CA GLN A 148 14.92 13.16 -8.33
C GLN A 148 14.75 12.74 -6.86
N LEU A 149 14.07 11.62 -6.62
CA LEU A 149 13.89 11.05 -5.29
C LEU A 149 15.13 10.28 -4.77
N ARG A 150 16.17 10.10 -5.58
CA ARG A 150 17.36 9.29 -5.28
C ARG A 150 17.02 7.84 -4.93
N ILE A 151 15.98 7.31 -5.59
CA ILE A 151 15.55 5.94 -5.44
C ILE A 151 16.11 5.13 -6.60
N GLU A 152 17.00 4.18 -6.29
CA GLU A 152 17.59 3.27 -7.28
C GLU A 152 16.65 2.09 -7.54
N ALA A 153 15.99 2.12 -8.71
CA ALA A 153 15.09 1.07 -9.17
C ALA A 153 15.09 0.95 -10.69
N GLU A 154 14.88 -0.26 -11.19
CA GLU A 154 14.63 -0.54 -12.60
C GLU A 154 13.15 -0.28 -12.92
N VAL A 155 12.86 0.40 -14.03
CA VAL A 155 11.48 0.72 -14.46
C VAL A 155 11.11 -0.08 -15.70
N GLU A 156 9.99 -0.79 -15.61
CA GLU A 156 9.39 -1.52 -16.72
C GLU A 156 7.94 -1.08 -16.91
N VAL A 157 7.56 -0.85 -18.17
CA VAL A 157 6.20 -0.48 -18.56
C VAL A 157 5.58 -1.71 -19.21
N VAL A 158 4.49 -2.20 -18.65
CA VAL A 158 3.75 -3.37 -19.13
C VAL A 158 2.47 -2.87 -19.79
N GLU A 159 2.29 -3.19 -21.06
CA GLU A 159 1.07 -2.86 -21.79
C GLU A 159 0.01 -3.92 -21.49
N MET A 160 -1.18 -3.48 -21.05
CA MET A 160 -2.31 -4.36 -20.75
C MET A 160 -3.59 -3.84 -21.38
N HIS A 161 -4.49 -4.76 -21.72
CA HIS A 161 -5.78 -4.40 -22.30
C HIS A 161 -6.76 -3.89 -21.23
N ASN A 162 -7.67 -2.99 -21.62
CA ASN A 162 -8.62 -2.35 -20.70
C ASN A 162 -9.54 -3.32 -19.97
N SER A 163 -9.83 -4.48 -20.57
CA SER A 163 -10.60 -5.56 -19.92
C SER A 163 -9.93 -6.05 -18.64
N ASP A 164 -8.60 -6.14 -18.66
CA ASP A 164 -7.81 -6.83 -17.64
C ASP A 164 -7.57 -5.95 -16.41
N ILE A 165 -7.58 -4.63 -16.61
CA ILE A 165 -7.41 -3.62 -15.56
C ILE A 165 -8.70 -2.83 -15.26
N SER A 166 -9.84 -3.28 -15.78
CA SER A 166 -11.14 -2.58 -15.70
C SER A 166 -11.57 -2.23 -14.28
N ALA A 167 -11.27 -3.09 -13.30
CA ALA A 167 -11.55 -2.83 -11.89
C ALA A 167 -10.75 -1.63 -11.35
N TYR A 168 -9.54 -1.42 -11.85
CA TYR A 168 -8.62 -0.37 -11.40
C TYR A 168 -8.79 0.94 -12.17
N THR A 169 -9.17 0.88 -13.45
CA THR A 169 -9.41 2.08 -14.28
C THR A 169 -10.65 2.86 -13.85
N TYR A 170 -11.69 2.16 -13.37
CA TYR A 170 -12.89 2.81 -12.82
C TYR A 170 -12.56 3.61 -11.55
N GLU A 171 -11.82 3.00 -10.62
CA GLU A 171 -11.44 3.65 -9.36
C GLU A 171 -10.44 4.79 -9.58
N ARG A 172 -9.49 4.63 -10.53
CA ARG A 172 -8.56 5.69 -10.94
C ARG A 172 -9.30 6.92 -11.46
N THR A 173 -10.31 6.74 -12.31
CA THR A 173 -11.12 7.85 -12.86
C THR A 173 -11.86 8.60 -11.75
N LEU A 174 -12.52 7.88 -10.85
CA LEU A 174 -13.30 8.47 -9.75
C LEU A 174 -12.42 9.24 -8.74
N MET A 175 -11.28 8.65 -8.35
CA MET A 175 -10.33 9.28 -7.42
C MET A 175 -9.64 10.50 -8.05
N MET A 176 -9.30 10.44 -9.34
CA MET A 176 -8.74 11.59 -10.07
C MET A 176 -9.73 12.76 -10.15
N GLU A 177 -11.02 12.47 -10.35
CA GLU A 177 -12.08 13.49 -10.33
C GLU A 177 -12.24 14.12 -8.93
N GLN A 178 -12.29 13.31 -7.87
CA GLN A 178 -12.36 13.81 -6.50
C GLN A 178 -11.12 14.63 -6.12
N ARG A 179 -9.90 14.17 -6.45
CA ARG A 179 -8.66 14.91 -6.22
C ARG A 179 -8.64 16.21 -7.00
N SER A 180 -9.09 16.21 -8.25
CA SER A 180 -9.21 17.43 -9.07
C SER A 180 -10.20 18.43 -8.47
N GLN A 181 -11.32 17.96 -7.93
CA GLN A 181 -12.30 18.80 -7.22
C GLN A 181 -11.71 19.39 -5.93
N MET A 182 -10.99 18.59 -5.16
CA MET A 182 -10.32 19.02 -3.93
C MET A 182 -9.23 20.08 -4.21
N LEU A 183 -8.38 19.84 -5.22
CA LEU A 183 -7.35 20.80 -5.64
C LEU A 183 -7.95 22.10 -6.19
N ARG A 184 -9.12 22.03 -6.86
CA ARG A 184 -9.88 23.23 -7.27
C ARG A 184 -10.39 24.01 -6.05
N GLN A 185 -10.81 23.34 -4.98
CA GLN A 185 -11.24 23.98 -3.74
C GLN A 185 -10.08 24.59 -2.96
N MET A 186 -8.87 24.03 -3.04
CA MET A 186 -7.70 24.54 -2.31
C MET A 186 -7.10 25.85 -2.86
N ARG A 187 -7.64 26.46 -3.92
CA ARG A 187 -7.11 27.70 -4.55
C ARG A 187 -5.60 27.69 -4.79
N LEU A 188 -5.02 26.52 -5.08
CA LEU A 188 -3.58 26.39 -5.31
C LEU A 188 -3.15 27.22 -6.52
N THR A 189 -2.02 27.89 -6.37
CA THR A 189 -1.39 28.64 -7.46
C THR A 189 -0.94 27.70 -8.57
N LYS A 190 -0.81 28.21 -9.79
CA LYS A 190 -0.53 27.40 -10.99
C LYS A 190 0.76 26.57 -10.84
N THR A 191 1.75 27.13 -10.16
CA THR A 191 3.05 26.52 -9.84
C THR A 191 2.96 25.36 -8.84
N GLU A 192 2.02 25.40 -7.90
CA GLU A 192 1.79 24.30 -6.93
C GLU A 192 1.06 23.15 -7.61
N ARG A 193 0.18 23.47 -8.57
CA ARG A 193 -0.59 22.49 -9.33
C ARG A 193 0.29 21.61 -10.24
N GLU A 194 1.34 22.19 -10.83
CA GLU A 194 2.27 21.49 -11.73
C GLU A 194 3.30 20.60 -10.99
N ARG A 195 3.49 20.78 -9.68
CA ARG A 195 4.37 19.92 -8.87
C ARG A 195 3.71 18.64 -8.37
N GLU A 196 2.39 18.55 -8.46
CA GLU A 196 1.59 17.44 -7.93
C GLU A 196 1.04 16.46 -8.98
N VAL A 197 1.30 16.74 -10.27
CA VAL A 197 0.96 15.88 -11.43
C VAL A 197 2.09 14.90 -11.70
#